data_AF-K6DGH5-F1
#
_entry.id   AF-K6DGH5-F1
#
_cell.length_a   1.000
_cell.length_b   1.000
_cell.length_c   1.000
_cell.angle_alpha   90.00
_cell.angle_beta   90.00
_cell.angle_gamma   90.00
#
_symmetry.space_group_name_H-M   'P 1'
#
loop_
_entity.id
_entity.type
_entity.pdbx_description
1 polymer ?
#
loop_
_entity_poly.entity_id
_entity_poly.type
_entity_poly.pdbx_seq_one_letter_code
_entity_poly.pdbx_strand_id
1 'polypeptide(L)'
;MFNWKSIAIFGIVSLGLFGCSTAQENATTEAKAPEINQNEQISADENKEQNGTSQEIRTYVNQTDAWMLELPSTWNDVHIVESGRMTEFIFPSQNPDYKQSLFWINTISEEEWEKAQAEGPTGSAKEITRKNGDVYLYYTPLDQVLEDNELKRYEEMVKDIPKIIESFKFE
;
A
#
# COMPACT_ATOMS: atom_id res chain seq x y z
N MET A 1 5.00 -44.77 22.89
CA MET A 1 5.40 -45.21 21.53
C MET A 1 4.17 -45.77 20.84
N PHE A 2 3.50 -44.96 20.02
CA PHE A 2 2.42 -45.41 19.15
C PHE A 2 2.89 -45.25 17.70
N ASN A 3 2.65 -46.30 16.94
CA ASN A 3 3.28 -46.59 15.67
C ASN A 3 2.20 -46.57 14.57
N TRP A 4 2.66 -46.35 13.34
CA TRP A 4 2.13 -46.96 12.11
C TRP A 4 1.15 -46.17 11.21
N LYS A 5 1.78 -45.54 10.21
CA LYS A 5 1.54 -45.45 8.75
C LYS A 5 0.14 -45.29 8.12
N SER A 6 0.20 -44.46 7.08
CA SER A 6 -0.43 -44.57 5.74
C SER A 6 -1.89 -44.13 5.61
N ILE A 7 -2.16 -43.21 4.68
CA ILE A 7 -2.53 -43.50 3.28
C ILE A 7 -2.57 -42.17 2.49
N ALA A 8 -1.99 -42.19 1.28
CA ALA A 8 -2.05 -41.13 0.28
C ALA A 8 -3.37 -41.19 -0.50
N ILE A 9 -3.90 -40.04 -0.94
CA ILE A 9 -4.89 -39.99 -2.01
C ILE A 9 -4.50 -38.91 -3.02
N PHE A 10 -4.49 -39.37 -4.28
CA PHE A 10 -4.21 -38.71 -5.55
C PHE A 10 -5.38 -37.84 -6.05
N GLY A 11 -5.04 -36.86 -6.90
CA GLY A 11 -5.90 -36.32 -7.96
C GLY A 11 -6.76 -35.13 -7.54
N ILE A 12 -6.99 -34.10 -8.36
CA ILE A 12 -7.21 -34.08 -9.81
C ILE A 12 -6.74 -32.75 -10.38
N VAL A 13 -5.98 -32.82 -11.47
CA VAL A 13 -5.65 -31.71 -12.38
C VAL A 13 -6.90 -31.37 -13.19
N SER A 14 -7.37 -30.12 -13.10
CA SER A 14 -8.43 -29.60 -13.97
C SER A 14 -7.85 -28.50 -14.85
N LEU A 15 -7.49 -28.88 -16.09
CA LEU A 15 -7.17 -27.97 -17.19
C LEU A 15 -8.48 -27.37 -17.71
N GLY A 16 -8.76 -26.12 -17.35
CA GLY A 16 -9.80 -25.30 -17.96
C GLY A 16 -9.19 -24.37 -18.99
N LEU A 17 -9.31 -24.74 -20.26
CA LEU A 17 -8.91 -23.94 -21.42
C LEU A 17 -10.09 -23.07 -21.93
N PHE A 18 -9.71 -21.97 -22.57
CA PHE A 18 -10.42 -21.17 -23.58
C PHE A 18 -11.58 -20.24 -23.17
N GLY A 19 -11.39 -18.97 -23.51
CA GLY A 19 -12.43 -17.95 -23.63
C GLY A 19 -11.91 -16.64 -24.23
N CYS A 20 -11.21 -16.69 -25.37
CA CYS A 20 -11.02 -15.49 -26.21
C CYS A 20 -12.37 -15.08 -26.80
N SER A 21 -12.85 -13.88 -26.52
CA SER A 21 -13.93 -13.26 -27.28
C SER A 21 -13.38 -12.04 -28.02
N THR A 22 -13.61 -12.06 -29.34
CA THR A 22 -13.10 -11.12 -30.32
C THR A 22 -14.09 -9.96 -30.49
N ALA A 23 -13.50 -8.77 -30.67
CA ALA A 23 -13.97 -7.56 -31.34
C ALA A 23 -15.45 -7.45 -31.76
N GLN A 24 -16.06 -6.31 -31.39
CA GLN A 24 -17.09 -5.68 -32.21
C GLN A 24 -16.74 -4.21 -32.46
N GLU A 25 -16.27 -3.99 -33.68
CA GLU A 25 -16.19 -2.71 -34.39
C GLU A 25 -17.62 -2.25 -34.74
N ASN A 26 -17.94 -0.97 -34.58
CA ASN A 26 -18.83 -0.27 -35.52
C ASN A 26 -18.83 1.26 -35.32
N ALA A 27 -18.41 1.92 -36.41
CA ALA A 27 -19.05 3.06 -37.04
C ALA A 27 -19.11 4.41 -36.30
N THR A 28 -18.10 5.22 -36.63
CA THR A 28 -18.18 6.63 -37.03
C THR A 28 -19.58 7.13 -37.37
N THR A 29 -20.03 8.18 -36.67
CA THR A 29 -21.03 9.11 -37.20
C THR A 29 -20.44 10.51 -37.20
N GLU A 30 -20.44 11.08 -38.39
CA GLU A 30 -19.92 12.37 -38.81
C GLU A 30 -20.95 13.50 -38.58
N ALA A 31 -20.42 14.71 -38.40
CA ALA A 31 -21.09 16.02 -38.45
C ALA A 31 -22.06 16.35 -37.29
N LYS A 32 -22.02 17.53 -36.68
CA LYS A 32 -21.95 18.86 -37.30
C LYS A 32 -21.71 19.91 -36.20
N ALA A 33 -20.73 20.80 -36.38
CA ALA A 33 -20.63 22.05 -35.61
C ALA A 33 -21.80 22.99 -35.97
N PRO A 34 -22.24 23.88 -35.06
CA PRO A 34 -21.77 25.26 -35.21
C PRO A 34 -21.65 26.10 -33.91
N GLU A 35 -20.89 27.18 -34.08
CA GLU A 35 -21.07 28.54 -33.53
C GLU A 35 -20.74 28.87 -32.07
N ILE A 36 -19.56 29.51 -31.99
CA ILE A 36 -19.07 30.52 -31.06
C ILE A 36 -20.15 31.54 -30.70
N ASN A 37 -20.31 31.82 -29.40
CA ASN A 37 -20.74 33.13 -28.92
C ASN A 37 -19.84 33.58 -27.78
N GLN A 38 -19.17 34.71 -28.02
CA GLN A 38 -18.40 35.48 -27.06
C GLN A 38 -19.39 36.27 -26.20
N ASN A 39 -19.24 36.21 -24.88
CA ASN A 39 -19.54 37.38 -24.07
C ASN A 39 -18.67 37.39 -22.82
N GLU A 40 -17.79 38.39 -22.77
CA GLU A 40 -16.99 38.77 -21.63
C GLU A 40 -17.91 39.19 -20.47
N GLN A 41 -17.65 38.69 -19.26
CA GLN A 41 -17.88 39.51 -18.08
C GLN A 41 -16.78 39.27 -17.06
N ILE A 42 -15.87 40.23 -17.08
CA ILE A 42 -14.80 40.50 -16.12
C ILE A 42 -15.42 40.62 -14.72
N SER A 43 -14.97 39.78 -13.78
CA SER A 43 -15.11 40.02 -12.34
C SER A 43 -13.74 39.85 -11.71
N ALA A 44 -13.34 40.91 -11.00
CA ALA A 44 -12.04 41.11 -10.40
C ALA A 44 -11.67 40.00 -9.39
N ASP A 45 -10.55 39.35 -9.69
CA ASP A 45 -9.34 39.33 -8.87
C ASP A 45 -9.51 39.39 -7.34
N GLU A 46 -9.57 38.21 -6.74
CA GLU A 46 -8.78 37.84 -5.55
C GLU A 46 -8.52 36.33 -5.64
N ASN A 47 -7.74 35.94 -6.66
CA ASN A 47 -7.32 34.56 -6.84
C ASN A 47 -6.16 34.30 -5.88
N LYS A 48 -6.47 33.77 -4.69
CA LYS A 48 -5.48 33.13 -3.82
C LYS A 48 -4.76 32.09 -4.66
N GLU A 49 -3.47 32.32 -4.84
CA GLU A 49 -2.50 31.40 -5.40
C GLU A 49 -2.43 30.14 -4.52
N GLN A 50 -3.43 29.26 -4.63
CA GLN A 50 -3.29 27.86 -4.29
C GLN A 50 -2.53 27.22 -5.45
N ASN A 51 -1.21 27.31 -5.38
CA ASN A 51 -0.32 26.38 -6.05
C ASN A 51 -0.49 24.99 -5.39
N GLY A 52 -1.69 24.43 -5.55
CA GLY A 52 -2.06 23.10 -5.11
C GLY A 52 -1.55 22.15 -6.17
N THR A 53 -0.28 21.78 -6.07
CA THR A 53 0.20 20.55 -6.69
C THR A 53 -0.64 19.44 -6.07
N SER A 54 -1.72 19.05 -6.74
CA SER A 54 -2.56 17.93 -6.33
C SER A 54 -1.67 16.70 -6.30
N GLN A 55 -1.17 16.36 -5.11
CA GLN A 55 -0.41 15.15 -4.89
C GLN A 55 -1.36 13.99 -5.19
N GLU A 56 -1.14 13.32 -6.32
CA GLU A 56 -1.92 12.17 -6.70
C GLU A 56 -1.70 11.06 -5.66
N ILE A 57 -2.79 10.61 -5.03
CA ILE A 57 -2.76 9.57 -4.00
C ILE A 57 -2.99 8.22 -4.68
N ARG A 58 -2.14 7.25 -4.38
CA ARG A 58 -2.30 5.86 -4.80
C ARG A 58 -2.84 5.02 -3.65
N THR A 59 -3.92 4.28 -3.86
CA THR A 59 -4.39 3.30 -2.88
C THR A 59 -3.62 1.99 -3.01
N TYR A 60 -3.07 1.51 -1.90
CA TYR A 60 -2.58 0.14 -1.75
C TYR A 60 -3.61 -0.70 -0.99
N VAL A 61 -3.81 -1.94 -1.41
CA VAL A 61 -4.73 -2.90 -0.76
C VAL A 61 -3.94 -4.17 -0.43
N ASN A 62 -3.93 -4.52 0.85
CA ASN A 62 -3.33 -5.75 1.34
C ASN A 62 -4.16 -6.96 0.92
N GLN A 63 -3.50 -8.02 0.46
CA GLN A 63 -4.16 -9.20 -0.11
C GLN A 63 -4.64 -10.20 0.95
N THR A 64 -4.08 -10.16 2.16
CA THR A 64 -4.37 -11.13 3.22
C THR A 64 -5.57 -10.72 4.07
N ASP A 65 -5.54 -9.50 4.61
CA ASP A 65 -6.48 -9.01 5.62
C ASP A 65 -7.44 -7.91 5.05
N ALA A 66 -7.34 -7.60 3.76
CA ALA A 66 -8.20 -6.64 3.04
C ALA A 66 -8.28 -5.24 3.68
N TRP A 67 -7.16 -4.77 4.26
CA TRP A 67 -6.99 -3.36 4.62
C TRP A 67 -6.31 -2.59 3.49
N MET A 68 -6.45 -1.27 3.52
CA MET A 68 -5.89 -0.37 2.52
C MET A 68 -5.18 0.83 3.16
N LEU A 69 -4.26 1.39 2.39
CA LEU A 69 -3.52 2.61 2.70
C LEU A 69 -3.56 3.58 1.52
N GLU A 70 -3.52 4.86 1.81
CA GLU A 70 -3.30 5.95 0.85
C GLU A 70 -1.81 6.30 0.85
N LEU A 71 -1.12 5.96 -0.24
CA LEU A 71 0.28 6.24 -0.47
C LEU A 71 0.43 7.52 -1.29
N PRO A 72 1.34 8.44 -0.92
CA PRO A 72 1.60 9.63 -1.73
C PRO A 72 2.29 9.25 -3.05
N SER A 73 2.15 10.10 -4.08
CA SER A 73 2.78 9.87 -5.39
C SER A 73 4.31 9.68 -5.34
N THR A 74 4.97 10.22 -4.32
CA THR A 74 6.42 10.05 -4.08
C THR A 74 6.81 8.60 -3.77
N TRP A 75 5.85 7.73 -3.45
CA TRP A 75 6.06 6.33 -3.11
C TRP A 75 5.82 5.36 -4.29
N ASN A 76 5.74 5.86 -5.52
CA ASN A 76 5.47 5.01 -6.70
C ASN A 76 6.48 3.87 -6.89
N ASP A 77 7.75 4.10 -6.54
CA ASP A 77 8.82 3.12 -6.67
C ASP A 77 9.05 2.28 -5.40
N VAL A 78 8.27 2.51 -4.33
CA VAL A 78 8.40 1.71 -3.09
C VAL A 78 8.06 0.26 -3.38
N HIS A 79 8.96 -0.63 -3.00
CA HIS A 79 8.76 -2.05 -3.13
C HIS A 79 7.94 -2.54 -1.94
N ILE A 80 6.81 -3.19 -2.21
CA ILE A 80 5.93 -3.72 -1.16
C ILE A 80 5.99 -5.24 -1.19
N VAL A 81 6.31 -5.84 -0.06
CA VAL A 81 6.44 -7.30 0.09
C VAL A 81 5.47 -7.79 1.14
N GLU A 82 4.62 -8.75 0.77
CA GLU A 82 3.71 -9.44 1.68
C GLU A 82 4.26 -10.83 2.01
N SER A 83 4.34 -11.16 3.30
CA SER A 83 4.78 -12.46 3.80
C SER A 83 3.94 -12.87 5.01
N GLY A 84 2.99 -13.79 4.78
CA GLY A 84 2.00 -14.16 5.79
C GLY A 84 1.10 -12.98 6.16
N ARG A 85 1.12 -12.60 7.44
CA ARG A 85 0.38 -11.43 7.97
C ARG A 85 1.26 -10.19 8.16
N MET A 86 2.44 -10.18 7.52
CA MET A 86 3.34 -9.04 7.48
C MET A 86 3.32 -8.41 6.09
N THR A 87 3.24 -7.08 6.04
CA THR A 87 3.46 -6.27 4.83
C THR A 87 4.58 -5.28 5.09
N GLU A 88 5.64 -5.35 4.28
CA GLU A 88 6.82 -4.50 4.41
C GLU A 88 6.92 -3.53 3.23
N PHE A 89 7.21 -2.26 3.53
CA PHE A 89 7.43 -1.20 2.56
C PHE A 89 8.92 -0.89 2.52
N ILE A 90 9.57 -1.16 1.40
CA ILE A 90 11.03 -1.11 1.25
C ILE A 90 11.43 0.12 0.43
N PHE A 91 12.39 0.88 0.96
CA PHE A 91 12.96 2.05 0.32
C PHE A 91 13.56 1.70 -1.04
N PRO A 92 13.24 2.47 -2.12
CA PRO A 92 13.79 2.26 -3.44
C PRO A 92 15.23 2.80 -3.54
N SER A 93 16.17 2.08 -2.94
CA SER A 93 17.59 2.38 -3.04
C SER A 93 18.09 2.21 -4.47
N GLN A 94 19.02 3.07 -4.87
CA GLN A 94 19.78 2.91 -6.11
C GLN A 94 20.83 1.80 -6.00
N ASN A 95 21.21 1.42 -4.77
CA ASN A 95 22.07 0.28 -4.52
C ASN A 95 21.22 -0.98 -4.29
N PRO A 96 21.25 -1.98 -5.18
CA PRO A 96 20.44 -3.20 -5.04
C PRO A 96 20.81 -4.05 -3.82
N ASP A 97 22.00 -3.86 -3.25
CA ASP A 97 22.45 -4.55 -2.04
C ASP A 97 21.81 -3.94 -0.78
N TYR A 98 21.25 -2.73 -0.86
CA TYR A 98 20.57 -2.07 0.25
C TYR A 98 19.06 -2.29 0.17
N LYS A 99 18.57 -3.15 1.07
CA LYS A 99 17.14 -3.36 1.32
C LYS A 99 16.79 -2.77 2.67
N GLN A 100 16.50 -1.47 2.67
CA GLN A 100 16.12 -0.75 3.89
C GLN A 100 14.61 -0.63 3.96
N SER A 101 14.00 -1.16 5.01
CA SER A 101 12.57 -1.00 5.28
C SER A 101 12.28 0.47 5.60
N LEU A 102 11.15 1.01 5.16
CA LEU A 102 10.61 2.27 5.64
C LEU A 102 9.74 2.02 6.89
N PHE A 103 8.83 1.05 6.77
CA PHE A 103 8.05 0.50 7.85
C PHE A 103 7.46 -0.86 7.44
N TRP A 104 6.92 -1.60 8.39
CA TRP A 104 6.09 -2.76 8.11
C TRP A 104 4.86 -2.78 9.02
N ILE A 105 3.79 -3.39 8.51
CA ILE A 105 2.58 -3.70 9.26
C ILE A 105 2.59 -5.20 9.54
N ASN A 106 2.34 -5.57 10.78
CA ASN A 106 2.17 -6.96 11.20
C ASN A 106 0.83 -7.11 11.93
N THR A 107 0.12 -8.18 11.63
CA THR A 107 -1.12 -8.53 12.33
C THR A 107 -0.88 -9.70 13.26
N ILE A 108 -1.22 -9.52 14.54
CA ILE A 108 -1.16 -10.58 15.57
C ILE A 108 -2.50 -10.71 16.27
N SER A 109 -2.72 -11.80 17.00
CA SER A 109 -3.93 -11.93 17.82
C SER A 109 -3.91 -10.98 19.02
N GLU A 110 -5.08 -10.65 19.55
CA GLU A 110 -5.21 -9.88 20.80
C GLU A 110 -4.50 -10.57 21.97
N GLU A 111 -4.59 -11.89 22.08
CA GLU A 111 -3.91 -12.67 23.12
C GLU A 111 -2.38 -12.53 23.02
N GLU A 112 -1.82 -12.67 21.82
CA GLU A 112 -0.38 -12.48 21.60
C GLU A 112 0.06 -11.05 21.93
N TRP A 113 -0.77 -10.06 21.60
CA TRP A 113 -0.48 -8.66 21.88
C TRP A 113 -0.49 -8.35 23.37
N GLU A 114 -1.50 -8.83 24.10
CA GLU A 114 -1.62 -8.67 25.55
C GLU A 114 -0.45 -9.34 26.27
N LYS A 115 -0.08 -10.55 25.81
CA LYS A 115 1.10 -11.25 26.33
C LYS A 115 2.38 -10.46 26.08
N ALA A 116 2.59 -9.94 24.87
CA ALA A 116 3.77 -9.17 24.52
C ALA A 116 3.90 -7.89 25.39
N GLN A 117 2.79 -7.20 25.63
CA GLN A 117 2.77 -6.02 26.51
C GLN A 117 3.05 -6.36 27.98
N ALA A 118 2.64 -7.54 28.45
CA ALA A 118 2.91 -8.00 29.81
C ALA A 118 4.39 -8.42 30.02
N GLU A 119 5.06 -8.91 28.98
CA GLU A 119 6.45 -9.38 29.05
C GLU A 119 7.49 -8.25 28.98
N GLY A 120 7.12 -7.06 28.51
CA GLY A 120 7.99 -5.88 28.52
C GLY A 120 7.80 -4.96 27.30
N PRO A 121 8.77 -4.07 27.02
CA PRO A 121 8.68 -3.16 25.88
C PRO A 121 8.61 -3.92 24.56
N THR A 122 7.59 -3.64 23.76
CA THR A 122 7.34 -4.30 22.46
C THR A 122 8.16 -3.69 21.31
N GLY A 123 9.36 -3.18 21.62
CA GLY A 123 10.21 -2.48 20.65
C GLY A 123 9.57 -1.19 20.11
N SER A 124 9.63 -0.99 18.80
CA SER A 124 9.04 0.15 18.09
C SER A 124 7.58 -0.07 17.67
N ALA A 125 6.95 -1.15 18.11
CA ALA A 125 5.57 -1.48 17.76
C ALA A 125 4.60 -0.37 18.19
N LYS A 126 3.71 0.03 17.29
CA LYS A 126 2.61 0.94 17.58
C LYS A 126 1.31 0.35 17.04
N GLU A 127 0.29 0.35 17.90
CA GLU A 127 -1.05 -0.11 17.52
C GLU A 127 -1.69 0.86 16.54
N ILE A 128 -2.19 0.33 15.42
CA ILE A 128 -3.00 1.05 14.43
C ILE A 128 -4.48 0.91 14.81
N THR A 129 -4.95 -0.33 14.90
CA THR A 129 -6.35 -0.66 15.17
C THR A 129 -6.52 -2.12 15.61
N ARG A 130 -7.73 -2.48 16.01
CA ARG A 130 -8.16 -3.84 16.34
C ARG A 130 -9.40 -4.22 15.55
N LYS A 131 -9.46 -5.46 15.07
CA LYS A 131 -10.63 -5.99 14.36
C LYS A 131 -10.69 -7.50 14.49
N ASN A 132 -11.87 -8.03 14.82
CA ASN A 132 -12.14 -9.48 14.83
C ASN A 132 -11.17 -10.33 15.67
N GLY A 133 -10.66 -9.80 16.79
CA GLY A 133 -9.68 -10.51 17.64
C GLY A 133 -8.22 -10.38 17.18
N ASP A 134 -7.97 -9.59 16.14
CA ASP A 134 -6.65 -9.24 15.65
C ASP A 134 -6.27 -7.80 15.99
N VAL A 135 -4.97 -7.58 16.17
CA VAL A 135 -4.32 -6.29 16.41
C VAL A 135 -3.36 -6.00 15.26
N TYR A 136 -3.56 -4.84 14.63
CA TYR A 136 -2.75 -4.37 13.52
C TYR A 136 -1.71 -3.42 14.07
N LEU A 137 -0.44 -3.77 13.91
CA LEU A 137 0.69 -3.03 14.46
C LEU A 137 1.56 -2.52 13.31
N TYR A 138 2.09 -1.31 13.43
CA TYR A 138 3.17 -0.85 12.55
C TYR A 138 4.47 -0.66 13.32
N TYR A 139 5.57 -0.83 12.60
CA TYR A 139 6.92 -0.73 13.13
C TYR A 139 7.77 0.09 12.16
N THR A 140 8.65 0.92 12.71
CA THR A 140 9.72 1.57 11.97
C THR A 140 11.06 0.95 12.37
N PRO A 141 12.00 0.75 11.43
CA PRO A 141 13.33 0.29 11.78
C PRO A 141 14.04 1.33 12.66
N LEU A 142 14.93 0.86 13.53
CA LEU A 142 15.71 1.72 14.42
C LEU A 142 17.03 2.16 13.79
N ASP A 143 17.56 1.34 12.89
CA ASP A 143 18.84 1.54 12.24
C ASP A 143 18.68 1.51 10.71
N GLN A 144 19.52 2.26 10.02
CA GLN A 144 19.61 2.31 8.57
C GLN A 144 21.08 2.52 8.18
N VAL A 145 21.52 2.01 7.02
CA VAL A 145 22.93 2.08 6.57
C VAL A 145 23.13 2.92 5.31
N LEU A 146 22.12 3.71 4.91
CA LEU A 146 22.19 4.64 3.80
C LEU A 146 23.01 5.88 4.17
N GLU A 147 23.63 6.46 3.15
CA GLU A 147 24.50 7.63 3.26
C GLU A 147 24.07 8.72 2.26
N ASP A 148 24.60 9.92 2.44
CA ASP A 148 24.47 11.05 1.52
C ASP A 148 23.03 11.34 1.06
N ASN A 149 22.80 11.28 -0.25
CA ASN A 149 21.52 11.62 -0.87
C ASN A 149 20.48 10.52 -0.68
N GLU A 150 20.90 9.26 -0.50
CA GLU A 150 19.97 8.18 -0.21
C GLU A 150 19.40 8.33 1.20
N LEU A 151 20.25 8.66 2.18
CA LEU A 151 19.80 8.97 3.53
C LEU A 151 18.77 10.10 3.56
N LYS A 152 19.07 11.22 2.87
CA LYS A 152 18.14 12.36 2.81
C LYS A 152 16.80 11.95 2.19
N ARG A 153 16.81 11.20 1.08
CA ARG A 153 15.58 10.71 0.44
C ARG A 153 14.79 9.79 1.38
N TYR A 154 15.48 8.88 2.06
CA TYR A 154 14.88 7.99 3.04
C TYR A 154 14.21 8.77 4.17
N GLU A 155 14.91 9.74 4.77
CA GLU A 155 14.40 10.60 5.84
C GLU A 155 13.18 11.41 5.40
N GLU A 156 13.16 11.94 4.18
CA GLU A 156 11.98 12.63 3.65
C GLU A 156 10.78 11.67 3.51
N MET A 157 10.98 10.45 3.01
CA MET A 157 9.90 9.46 2.91
C MET A 157 9.39 9.01 4.29
N VAL A 158 10.27 8.90 5.29
CA VAL A 158 9.87 8.55 6.67
C VAL A 158 8.87 9.56 7.25
N LYS A 159 8.95 10.84 6.86
CA LYS A 159 8.01 11.87 7.32
C LYS A 159 6.57 11.64 6.84
N ASP A 160 6.38 10.91 5.74
CA ASP A 160 5.05 10.59 5.21
C ASP A 160 4.36 9.48 6.01
N ILE A 161 5.12 8.63 6.72
CA ILE A 161 4.61 7.42 7.39
C ILE A 161 3.43 7.70 8.32
N PRO A 162 3.45 8.71 9.22
CA PRO A 162 2.31 8.97 10.10
C PRO A 162 1.01 9.20 9.32
N LYS A 163 1.05 10.01 8.25
CA LYS A 163 -0.13 10.30 7.42
C LYS A 163 -0.60 9.06 6.64
N ILE A 164 0.35 8.23 6.17
CA ILE A 164 0.02 6.94 5.54
C ILE A 164 -0.73 6.05 6.54
N ILE A 165 -0.20 5.87 7.75
CA ILE A 165 -0.84 5.03 8.78
C ILE A 165 -2.21 5.59 9.20
N GLU A 166 -2.39 6.91 9.28
CA GLU A 166 -3.69 7.54 9.55
C GLU A 166 -4.76 7.20 8.50
N SER A 167 -4.36 6.87 7.27
CA SER A 167 -5.29 6.47 6.21
C SER A 167 -5.74 5.00 6.29
N PHE A 168 -5.20 4.22 7.23
CA PHE A 168 -5.50 2.80 7.38
C PHE A 168 -6.99 2.57 7.59
N LYS A 169 -7.59 1.77 6.70
CA LYS A 169 -8.99 1.36 6.77
C LYS A 169 -9.18 -0.01 6.16
N PHE A 170 -10.28 -0.68 6.50
CA PHE A 170 -10.67 -1.92 5.83
C PHE A 170 -11.53 -1.60 4.61
N GLU A 171 -11.46 -2.48 3.60
CA GLU A 171 -12.43 -2.51 2.51
C GLU A 171 -13.85 -2.85 3.01
#